data_AF-A0A150NWF2-F1
#
_entry.id   AF-A0A150NWF2-F1
#
_cell.length_a   1.000
_cell.length_b   1.000
_cell.length_c   1.000
_cell.angle_alpha   90.00
_cell.angle_beta   90.00
_cell.angle_gamma   90.00
#
_symmetry.space_group_name_H-M   'P 1'
#
loop_
_entity.id
_entity.type
_entity.pdbx_description
1 polymer ?
#
loop_
_entity_poly.entity_id
_entity_poly.type
_entity_poly.pdbx_seq_one_letter_code
_entity_poly.pdbx_strand_id
1 'polypeptide(L)'
;MKIIKKLMQIALAVFFFGLLATSAVLADDADSEGWQFVQENGRTYYKKGDLKETYWRVIDGKYYYFDPLSGEMVVGWQYIPFPSKGSTIGPYPNGIRLEGSPMPEWYYFDKNGVLQEFVGWEALEVKTKDSVGRKYGENVQIRKIKKRRVFTRTITLIKIIL
;
A
#
# COMPACT_ATOMS: atom_id res chain seq x y z
N MET A 1 -35.85 -26.77 14.10
CA MET A 1 -35.56 -25.68 13.13
C MET A 1 -34.41 -24.74 13.52
N LYS A 2 -34.21 -24.39 14.80
CA LYS A 2 -33.14 -23.44 15.22
C LYS A 2 -31.71 -23.99 15.03
N ILE A 3 -31.50 -25.29 15.25
CA ILE A 3 -30.17 -25.94 15.15
C ILE A 3 -29.67 -25.96 13.69
N ILE A 4 -30.56 -26.27 12.74
CA ILE A 4 -30.24 -26.33 11.30
C ILE A 4 -29.83 -24.94 10.78
N LYS A 5 -30.53 -23.87 11.20
CA LYS A 5 -30.17 -22.48 10.84
C LYS A 5 -28.78 -22.10 11.36
N LYS A 6 -28.42 -22.54 12.57
CA LYS A 6 -27.12 -22.26 13.19
C LYS A 6 -25.99 -23.02 12.48
N LEU A 7 -26.22 -24.28 12.11
CA LEU A 7 -25.26 -25.10 11.35
C LEU A 7 -24.99 -24.52 9.96
N MET A 8 -26.04 -24.04 9.27
CA MET A 8 -25.93 -23.41 7.95
C MET A 8 -25.12 -22.11 7.99
N GLN A 9 -25.29 -21.27 9.02
CA GLN A 9 -24.49 -20.06 9.20
C GLN A 9 -23.02 -20.36 9.49
N ILE A 10 -22.73 -21.40 10.27
CA ILE A 10 -21.36 -21.84 10.55
C ILE A 10 -20.71 -22.38 9.28
N ALA A 11 -21.40 -23.23 8.51
CA ALA A 11 -20.90 -23.76 7.25
C ALA A 11 -20.62 -22.64 6.23
N LEU A 12 -21.52 -21.66 6.13
CA LEU A 12 -21.34 -20.51 5.24
C LEU A 12 -20.14 -19.64 5.67
N ALA A 13 -19.97 -19.41 6.98
CA ALA A 13 -18.82 -18.66 7.50
C ALA A 13 -17.50 -19.41 7.23
N VAL A 14 -17.44 -20.71 7.49
CA VAL A 14 -16.25 -21.54 7.21
C VAL A 14 -15.94 -21.58 5.72
N PHE A 15 -16.95 -21.67 4.85
CA PHE A 15 -16.77 -21.61 3.40
C PHE A 15 -16.24 -20.25 2.94
N PHE A 16 -16.80 -19.14 3.46
CA PHE A 16 -16.31 -17.78 3.16
C PHE A 16 -14.87 -17.55 3.65
N PHE A 17 -14.53 -18.00 4.86
CA PHE A 17 -13.16 -17.87 5.38
C PHE A 17 -12.17 -18.82 4.69
N GLY A 18 -12.61 -20.02 4.29
CA GLY A 18 -11.81 -20.95 3.49
C GLY A 18 -11.48 -20.40 2.09
N LEU A 19 -12.45 -19.73 1.44
CA LEU A 19 -12.25 -19.07 0.15
C LEU A 19 -11.28 -17.88 0.25
N LEU A 20 -11.28 -17.16 1.38
CA LEU A 20 -10.40 -16.02 1.63
C LEU A 20 -8.93 -16.43 1.77
N ALA A 21 -8.65 -17.62 2.31
CA ALA A 21 -7.28 -18.11 2.49
C ALA A 21 -6.61 -18.53 1.16
N THR A 22 -7.40 -18.85 0.14
CA THR A 22 -6.90 -19.29 -1.18
C THR A 22 -6.59 -18.17 -2.16
N SER A 23 -6.88 -16.90 -1.84
CA SER A 23 -6.61 -15.76 -2.74
C SER A 23 -5.26 -15.07 -2.49
N ALA A 24 -4.33 -15.69 -1.77
CA ALA A 24 -2.96 -15.18 -1.64
C ALA A 24 -2.21 -15.39 -2.97
N VAL A 25 -2.40 -14.49 -3.92
CA VAL A 25 -1.53 -14.38 -5.10
C VAL A 25 -0.21 -13.80 -4.62
N LEU A 26 0.79 -14.67 -4.43
CA LEU A 26 2.17 -14.22 -4.28
C LEU A 26 2.58 -13.68 -5.65
N ALA A 27 2.66 -12.36 -5.79
CA ALA A 27 3.35 -11.76 -6.91
C ALA A 27 4.81 -12.14 -6.78
N ASP A 28 5.24 -13.15 -7.54
CA ASP A 28 6.62 -13.55 -7.65
C ASP A 28 7.39 -12.37 -8.24
N ASP A 29 8.19 -11.69 -7.41
CA ASP A 29 8.97 -10.50 -7.78
C ASP A 29 10.25 -10.98 -8.46
N ALA A 30 10.11 -11.71 -9.57
CA ALA A 30 11.20 -12.29 -10.36
C ALA A 30 12.23 -11.24 -10.85
N ASP A 31 11.91 -9.94 -10.73
CA ASP A 31 12.77 -8.81 -11.06
C ASP A 31 13.54 -8.22 -9.84
N SER A 32 13.41 -8.79 -8.63
CA SER A 32 14.00 -8.25 -7.39
C SER A 32 15.45 -8.67 -7.11
N GLU A 33 16.11 -9.44 -7.99
CA GLU A 33 17.51 -9.80 -7.79
C GLU A 33 18.41 -8.55 -7.68
N GLY A 34 19.10 -8.42 -6.53
CA GLY A 34 20.03 -7.33 -6.24
C GLY A 34 19.38 -6.02 -5.78
N TRP A 35 18.05 -5.98 -5.62
CA TRP A 35 17.37 -4.85 -4.99
C TRP A 35 17.33 -5.02 -3.46
N GLN A 36 17.53 -3.94 -2.72
CA GLN A 36 17.49 -3.95 -1.26
C GLN A 36 17.08 -2.60 -0.68
N PHE A 37 16.54 -2.63 0.54
CA PHE A 37 16.33 -1.42 1.32
C PHE A 37 17.68 -0.88 1.82
N VAL A 38 17.91 0.41 1.62
CA VAL A 38 19.11 1.12 2.06
C VAL A 38 18.69 2.36 2.85
N GLN A 39 19.29 2.55 4.02
CA GLN A 39 19.06 3.73 4.84
C GLN A 39 20.27 4.66 4.79
N GLU A 40 20.07 5.90 4.35
CA GLU A 40 21.11 6.93 4.20
C GLU A 40 20.59 8.25 4.79
N ASN A 41 21.32 8.91 5.68
CA ASN A 41 20.94 10.20 6.30
C ASN A 41 19.53 10.20 6.95
N GLY A 42 19.13 9.07 7.52
CA GLY A 42 17.80 8.89 8.13
C GLY A 42 16.68 8.61 7.14
N ARG A 43 16.93 8.68 5.83
CA ARG A 43 15.98 8.36 4.76
C ARG A 43 16.12 6.90 4.33
N THR A 44 15.04 6.30 3.87
CA THR A 44 15.03 4.93 3.35
C THR A 44 14.77 4.94 1.85
N TYR A 45 15.51 4.12 1.11
CA TYR A 45 15.44 3.94 -0.34
C TYR A 45 15.35 2.45 -0.66
N TYR A 46 14.89 2.10 -1.86
CA TYR A 46 15.04 0.77 -2.43
C TYR A 46 15.98 0.86 -3.62
N LYS A 47 17.13 0.18 -3.56
CA LYS A 47 18.25 0.40 -4.49
C LYS A 47 18.79 -0.90 -5.07
N LYS A 48 19.30 -0.80 -6.31
CA LYS A 48 20.12 -1.81 -6.97
C LYS A 48 21.36 -1.12 -7.56
N GLY A 49 22.49 -1.24 -6.87
CA GLY A 49 23.67 -0.42 -7.16
C GLY A 49 23.36 1.08 -7.03
N ASP A 50 23.58 1.83 -8.10
CA ASP A 50 23.30 3.27 -8.15
C ASP A 50 21.85 3.61 -8.51
N LEU A 51 21.05 2.61 -8.94
CA LEU A 51 19.64 2.79 -9.27
C LEU A 51 18.81 2.91 -8.00
N LYS A 52 17.87 3.86 -8.01
CA LYS A 52 16.86 4.07 -6.96
C LYS A 52 15.47 3.82 -7.52
N GLU A 53 14.66 3.08 -6.78
CA GLU A 53 13.27 2.88 -7.13
C GLU A 53 12.48 4.17 -6.92
N THR A 54 11.49 4.39 -7.79
CA THR A 54 10.60 5.56 -7.74
C THR A 54 9.17 5.11 -7.99
N TYR A 55 8.19 5.89 -7.52
CA TYR A 55 6.76 5.54 -7.61
C TYR A 55 6.42 4.25 -6.85
N TRP A 56 5.41 3.51 -7.30
CA TRP A 56 4.92 2.31 -6.62
C TRP A 56 5.81 1.11 -6.89
N ARG A 57 6.03 0.29 -5.85
CA ARG A 57 6.69 -1.00 -5.95
C ARG A 57 5.96 -2.02 -5.07
N VAL A 58 5.80 -3.23 -5.59
CA VAL A 58 5.46 -4.39 -4.75
C VAL A 58 6.77 -5.04 -4.32
N ILE A 59 6.94 -5.23 -3.01
CA ILE A 59 8.10 -5.92 -2.43
C ILE A 59 7.52 -6.93 -1.44
N ASP A 60 7.80 -8.22 -1.65
CA ASP A 60 7.25 -9.32 -0.84
C ASP A 60 5.71 -9.28 -0.68
N GLY A 61 5.01 -8.98 -1.78
CA GLY A 61 3.54 -8.87 -1.79
C GLY A 61 2.97 -7.63 -1.08
N LYS A 62 3.82 -6.70 -0.62
CA LYS A 62 3.42 -5.45 0.04
C LYS A 62 3.67 -4.26 -0.86
N TYR A 63 2.77 -3.29 -0.82
CA TYR A 63 2.88 -2.06 -1.61
C TYR A 63 3.66 -0.99 -0.85
N TYR A 64 4.68 -0.46 -1.51
CA TYR A 64 5.48 0.68 -1.08
C TYR A 64 5.39 1.79 -2.12
N TYR A 65 5.68 3.02 -1.70
CA TYR A 65 5.79 4.14 -2.61
C TYR A 65 7.07 4.93 -2.32
N PHE A 66 7.81 5.23 -3.38
CA PHE A 66 9.04 5.98 -3.35
C PHE A 66 8.84 7.31 -4.07
N ASP A 67 9.39 8.37 -3.50
CA ASP A 67 9.30 9.71 -4.06
C ASP A 67 9.82 9.75 -5.51
N PRO A 68 9.06 10.33 -6.46
CA PRO A 68 9.48 10.40 -7.86
C PRO A 68 10.78 11.15 -8.13
N LEU A 69 11.15 12.11 -7.26
CA LEU A 69 12.33 12.97 -7.48
C LEU A 69 13.55 12.45 -6.73
N SER A 70 13.36 11.99 -5.50
CA SER A 70 14.44 11.62 -4.58
C SER A 70 14.61 10.11 -4.38
N GLY A 71 13.57 9.31 -4.68
CA GLY A 71 13.51 7.89 -4.34
C GLY A 71 13.26 7.61 -2.85
N GLU A 72 12.96 8.64 -2.05
CA GLU A 72 12.71 8.48 -0.61
C GLU A 72 11.38 7.76 -0.35
N MET A 73 11.44 6.70 0.47
CA MET A 73 10.26 5.95 0.89
C MET A 73 9.31 6.84 1.70
N VAL A 74 8.03 6.81 1.35
CA VAL A 74 7.00 7.61 2.02
C VAL A 74 6.36 6.85 3.19
N VAL A 75 5.82 7.60 4.15
CA VAL A 75 5.04 7.07 5.28
C VAL A 75 3.82 7.94 5.55
N GLY A 76 2.86 7.45 6.33
CA GLY A 76 1.68 8.21 6.72
C GLY A 76 0.75 8.54 5.56
N TRP A 77 0.02 9.65 5.68
CA TRP A 77 -0.96 10.08 4.67
C TRP A 77 -0.28 10.62 3.41
N GLN A 78 -0.64 10.08 2.25
CA GLN A 78 -0.15 10.50 0.94
C GLN A 78 -1.31 10.74 -0.02
N TYR A 79 -1.20 11.78 -0.84
CA TYR A 79 -2.16 12.06 -1.92
C TYR A 79 -1.49 11.78 -3.26
N ILE A 80 -1.66 10.56 -3.77
CA ILE A 80 -0.90 10.01 -4.90
C ILE A 80 -1.80 9.20 -5.84
N PRO A 81 -1.45 9.03 -7.12
CA PRO A 81 -2.19 8.18 -8.06
C PRO A 81 -2.29 6.71 -7.59
N PHE A 82 -3.43 6.05 -7.81
CA PHE A 82 -3.64 4.62 -7.49
C PHE A 82 -2.61 3.72 -8.19
N PRO A 83 -2.10 2.63 -7.55
CA PRO A 83 -1.21 1.67 -8.19
C PRO A 83 -1.94 0.81 -9.23
N SER A 84 -1.86 1.19 -10.50
CA SER A 84 -2.45 0.51 -11.65
C SER A 84 -1.35 -0.11 -12.50
N LYS A 85 -1.40 -1.44 -12.68
CA LYS A 85 -0.40 -2.18 -13.49
C LYS A 85 -0.28 -1.56 -14.89
N GLY A 86 0.94 -1.37 -15.37
CA GLY A 86 1.25 -0.75 -16.66
C GLY A 86 1.11 0.78 -16.70
N SER A 87 0.55 1.42 -15.68
CA SER A 87 0.43 2.89 -15.58
C SER A 87 1.33 3.45 -14.47
N THR A 88 1.02 3.14 -13.21
CA THR A 88 1.74 3.69 -12.05
C THR A 88 2.55 2.65 -11.27
N ILE A 89 2.36 1.36 -11.57
CA ILE A 89 3.17 0.26 -11.06
C ILE A 89 3.53 -0.70 -12.20
N GLY A 90 4.74 -1.25 -12.16
CA GLY A 90 5.20 -2.22 -13.15
C GLY A 90 4.45 -3.57 -13.08
N PRO A 91 4.71 -4.48 -14.04
CA PRO A 91 5.63 -4.32 -15.18
C PRO A 91 5.09 -3.32 -16.22
N TYR A 92 5.99 -2.55 -16.83
CA TYR A 92 5.66 -1.62 -17.91
C TYR A 92 5.91 -2.32 -19.26
N PRO A 93 4.87 -2.57 -20.08
CA PRO A 93 5.06 -3.17 -21.39
C PRO A 93 6.08 -2.38 -22.22
N ASN A 94 7.16 -3.02 -22.65
CA ASN A 94 8.25 -2.41 -23.41
C ASN A 94 8.92 -1.21 -22.72
N GLY A 95 8.81 -1.10 -21.38
CA GLY A 95 9.33 0.04 -20.62
C GLY A 95 8.50 1.33 -20.75
N ILE A 96 7.33 1.27 -21.41
CA ILE A 96 6.47 2.43 -21.63
C ILE A 96 5.34 2.45 -20.58
N ARG A 97 5.15 3.61 -19.93
CA ARG A 97 3.99 3.87 -19.08
C ARG A 97 2.78 4.19 -19.95
N LEU A 98 1.63 3.57 -19.65
CA LEU A 98 0.37 3.90 -20.29
C LEU A 98 0.03 5.39 -20.10
N GLU A 99 -0.50 6.02 -21.14
CA GLU A 99 -0.91 7.42 -21.13
C GLU A 99 -2.18 7.60 -20.27
N GLY A 100 -2.17 8.59 -19.38
CA GLY A 100 -3.21 8.81 -18.38
C GLY A 100 -2.82 8.32 -16.98
N SER A 101 -2.56 9.25 -16.07
CA SER A 101 -2.38 8.92 -14.65
C SER A 101 -3.74 8.83 -13.95
N PRO A 102 -4.00 7.80 -13.13
CA PRO A 102 -5.18 7.75 -12.28
C PRO A 102 -5.28 9.01 -11.43
N MET A 103 -6.50 9.47 -11.20
CA MET A 103 -6.74 10.60 -10.31
C MET A 103 -6.17 10.28 -8.92
N PRO A 104 -5.42 11.20 -8.28
CA PRO A 104 -4.83 10.93 -6.97
C PRO A 104 -5.89 10.67 -5.90
N GLU A 105 -5.59 9.76 -4.99
CA GLU A 105 -6.42 9.44 -3.83
C GLU A 105 -5.58 9.47 -2.55
N TRP A 106 -6.25 9.46 -1.39
CA TRP A 106 -5.58 9.43 -0.09
C TRP A 106 -5.25 8.00 0.33
N TYR A 107 -3.97 7.72 0.47
CA TYR A 107 -3.45 6.46 1.00
C TYR A 107 -2.76 6.67 2.34
N TYR A 108 -2.78 5.65 3.19
CA TYR A 108 -2.06 5.66 4.46
C TYR A 108 -1.00 4.56 4.44
N PHE A 109 0.25 4.96 4.62
CA PHE A 109 1.39 4.06 4.78
C PHE A 109 1.74 3.97 6.26
N ASP A 110 2.08 2.78 6.73
CA ASP A 110 2.52 2.61 8.10
C ASP A 110 3.91 3.22 8.33
N LYS A 111 4.41 3.12 9.55
CA LYS A 111 5.74 3.62 9.94
C LYS A 111 6.89 2.95 9.18
N ASN A 112 6.66 1.80 8.55
CA ASN A 112 7.63 1.02 7.79
C ASN A 112 7.47 1.25 6.27
N GLY A 113 6.56 2.12 5.84
CA GLY A 113 6.30 2.41 4.43
C GLY A 113 5.37 1.42 3.73
N VAL A 114 4.71 0.52 4.46
CA VAL A 114 3.75 -0.44 3.91
C VAL A 114 2.38 0.20 3.78
N LEU A 115 1.81 0.18 2.58
CA LEU A 115 0.44 0.62 2.33
C LEU A 115 -0.55 -0.15 3.23
N GLN A 116 -1.40 0.57 3.93
CA GLN A 116 -2.46 0.00 4.76
C GLN A 116 -3.80 0.02 4.02
N GLU A 117 -4.34 -1.17 3.77
CA GLU A 117 -5.67 -1.36 3.23
C GLU A 117 -6.66 -1.61 4.36
N PHE A 118 -7.29 -0.54 4.84
CA PHE A 118 -8.24 -0.62 5.94
C PHE A 118 -9.66 -0.91 5.44
N VAL A 119 -10.29 -1.96 5.98
CA VAL A 119 -11.73 -2.21 5.85
C VAL A 119 -12.41 -1.83 7.16
N GLY A 120 -13.16 -0.72 7.19
CA GLY A 120 -13.97 -0.34 8.35
C GLY A 120 -13.48 0.89 9.11
N TRP A 121 -13.63 0.90 10.43
CA TRP A 121 -13.34 2.06 11.27
C TRP A 121 -11.95 1.98 11.89
N GLU A 122 -11.07 2.91 11.53
CA GLU A 122 -9.70 2.97 12.07
C GLU A 122 -9.40 4.35 12.70
N ALA A 123 -8.63 4.36 13.78
CA ALA A 123 -8.21 5.59 14.45
C ALA A 123 -6.89 6.12 13.85
N LEU A 124 -7.01 6.94 12.81
CA LEU A 124 -5.87 7.49 12.08
C LEU A 124 -5.56 8.93 12.49
N GLU A 125 -4.34 9.36 12.18
CA GLU A 125 -3.92 10.75 12.36
C GLU A 125 -4.81 11.71 11.56
N VAL A 126 -5.17 12.84 12.15
CA VAL A 126 -5.90 13.90 11.45
C VAL A 126 -4.99 14.51 10.38
N LYS A 127 -5.49 14.59 9.14
CA LYS A 127 -4.79 15.21 8.01
C LYS A 127 -4.59 16.71 8.25
N THR A 128 -3.35 17.13 8.47
CA THR A 128 -2.88 18.51 8.58
C THR A 128 -1.64 18.70 7.70
N LYS A 129 -1.16 19.94 7.54
CA LYS A 129 0.06 20.24 6.78
C LYS A 129 1.27 19.41 7.25
N ASP A 130 1.35 19.10 8.54
CA ASP A 130 2.48 18.39 9.14
C ASP A 130 2.28 16.86 9.21
N SER A 131 1.08 16.36 8.89
CA SER A 131 0.77 14.92 8.99
C SER A 131 0.71 14.20 7.64
N VAL A 132 0.68 14.95 6.54
CA VAL A 132 0.58 14.45 5.15
C VAL A 132 1.92 14.62 4.43
N GLY A 133 2.17 13.82 3.39
CA GLY A 133 3.37 13.95 2.56
C GLY A 133 4.67 13.49 3.22
N ARG A 134 4.58 12.79 4.36
CA ARG A 134 5.74 12.42 5.19
C ARG A 134 6.65 11.41 4.51
N LYS A 135 7.94 11.53 4.80
CA LYS A 135 8.97 10.57 4.38
C LYS A 135 9.46 9.75 5.57
N TYR A 136 9.95 8.54 5.30
CA TYR A 136 10.52 7.71 6.35
C TYR A 136 11.68 8.45 7.05
N GLY A 137 11.74 8.31 8.38
CA GLY A 137 12.78 8.92 9.22
C GLY A 137 12.59 10.38 9.60
N GLU A 138 11.50 11.04 9.17
CA GLU A 138 11.15 12.38 9.65
C GLU A 138 10.74 12.35 11.14
N ASN A 139 11.56 12.99 11.98
CA ASN A 139 11.27 13.19 13.41
C ASN A 139 10.20 14.28 13.60
N VAL A 140 8.93 13.90 13.50
CA VAL A 140 7.81 14.75 13.92
C VAL A 140 7.51 14.45 15.40
N GLN A 141 7.32 15.47 16.23
CA GLN A 141 6.85 15.30 17.61
C GLN A 141 5.43 14.71 17.60
N ILE A 142 5.34 13.37 17.59
CA ILE A 142 4.10 12.57 17.55
C ILE A 142 3.07 13.02 18.60
N ARG A 143 3.54 13.60 19.72
CA ARG A 143 2.73 14.10 20.84
C ARG A 143 1.68 15.17 20.46
N LYS A 144 1.79 15.85 19.32
CA LYS A 144 0.79 16.85 18.88
C LYS A 144 -0.27 16.32 17.92
N ILE A 145 -0.12 15.09 17.40
CA ILE A 145 -0.99 14.60 16.34
C ILE A 145 -2.25 13.97 16.94
N LYS A 146 -3.38 14.68 16.83
CA LYS A 146 -4.69 14.15 17.20
C LYS A 146 -5.06 13.01 16.26
N LYS A 147 -5.63 11.94 16.82
CA LYS A 147 -6.24 10.85 16.04
C LYS A 147 -7.74 11.02 15.97
N ARG A 148 -8.35 10.64 14.85
CA ARG A 148 -9.80 10.60 14.68
C ARG A 148 -10.21 9.27 14.06
N ARG A 149 -11.38 8.77 14.45
CA ARG A 149 -11.97 7.58 13.83
C ARG A 149 -12.40 7.92 12.41
N VAL A 150 -11.78 7.29 11.42
CA VAL A 150 -12.05 7.44 9.99
C VAL A 150 -12.67 6.14 9.51
N PHE A 151 -13.75 6.24 8.73
CA PHE A 151 -14.30 5.09 8.04
C PHE A 151 -13.62 4.97 6.67
N THR A 152 -12.88 3.90 6.47
CA THR A 152 -12.24 3.58 5.20
C THR A 152 -13.05 2.49 4.52
N ARG A 153 -13.53 2.78 3.31
CA ARG A 153 -14.04 1.77 2.41
C ARG A 153 -12.90 1.38 1.48
N THR A 154 -12.57 0.10 1.44
CA THR A 154 -11.62 -0.47 0.48
C THR A 154 -12.08 -0.10 -0.92
N ILE A 155 -11.27 0.69 -1.62
CA ILE A 155 -11.39 0.84 -3.07
C ILE A 155 -10.48 -0.23 -3.66
N THR A 156 -11.13 -1.32 -4.05
CA THR A 156 -10.83 -2.04 -5.28
C THR A 156 -9.69 -3.07 -5.26
N LEU A 157 -9.97 -4.25 -4.70
CA LEU A 157 -9.38 -5.52 -5.17
C LEU A 157 -9.92 -5.94 -6.57
N ILE A 158 -10.89 -5.21 -7.13
CA ILE A 158 -11.63 -5.61 -8.35
C ILE A 158 -10.95 -5.14 -9.67
N LYS A 159 -9.95 -4.24 -9.62
CA LYS A 159 -9.29 -3.71 -10.85
C LYS A 159 -8.04 -4.48 -11.28
N ILE A 160 -7.70 -5.59 -10.60
CA ILE A 160 -6.47 -6.34 -10.88
C ILE A 160 -6.70 -7.50 -11.88
N ILE A 161 -7.95 -7.78 -12.31
CA ILE A 161 -8.31 -8.97 -13.12
C ILE A 161 -8.84 -8.67 -14.54
N LEU A 162 -8.64 -7.48 -15.13
CA LEU A 162 -8.94 -7.29 -16.57
C LEU A 162 -7.77 -6.65 -17.30
#